data_AF-A0AAQ3UQY8-F1
#
_entry.id   AF-A0AAQ3UQY8-F1
#
_cell.length_a   1.000
_cell.length_b   1.000
_cell.length_c   1.000
_cell.angle_alpha   90.00
_cell.angle_beta   90.00
_cell.angle_gamma   90.00
#
_symmetry.space_group_name_H-M   'P 1'
#
loop_
_entity.id
_entity.type
_entity.pdbx_description
1 polymer ?
#
loop_
_entity_poly.entity_id
_entity_poly.type
_entity_poly.pdbx_seq_one_letter_code
_entity_poly.pdbx_strand_id
1 'polypeptide(L)'
;MEEVMRKLIYHSLTENEFESCWNRMIEKYNASGNELLQRMFANRKMWVPVHFKDTFCAFIWSSGRSESTNSSLKDYVMRNDTIGTFLEQYEIFQDEQDTVEDKDRFDSNILKPIYTTKKPIKRHAARIYNKGIYLKFVQELLNSDAYSVEEIEKEKKFRVHKLMFYEGEEFDKDSFDVDVDVPSQKYDCICAKFNRDGM
;
A
#
# COMPACT_ATOMS: atom_id res chain seq x y z
N MET A 1 4.62 1.71 -23.24
CA MET A 1 4.37 0.33 -22.77
C MET A 1 4.51 0.27 -21.26
N GLU A 2 5.60 0.79 -20.70
CA GLU A 2 5.86 0.80 -19.25
C GLU A 2 4.73 1.41 -18.40
N GLU A 3 4.25 2.62 -18.72
CA GLU A 3 3.14 3.24 -17.97
C GLU A 3 1.85 2.41 -18.00
N VAL A 4 1.55 1.80 -19.15
CA VAL A 4 0.39 0.91 -19.31
C VAL A 4 0.54 -0.33 -18.45
N MET A 5 1.74 -0.91 -18.43
CA MET A 5 2.06 -2.06 -17.59
C MET A 5 1.98 -1.70 -16.11
N ARG A 6 2.55 -0.57 -15.68
CA ARG A 6 2.50 -0.09 -14.30
C ARG A 6 1.06 0.09 -13.84
N LYS A 7 0.24 0.79 -14.63
CA LYS A 7 -1.17 1.01 -14.33
C LYS A 7 -1.92 -0.32 -14.20
N LEU A 8 -1.66 -1.25 -15.09
CA LEU A 8 -2.26 -2.58 -15.07
C LEU A 8 -1.85 -3.38 -13.83
N ILE A 9 -0.58 -3.35 -13.43
CA ILE A 9 -0.09 -4.08 -12.25
C ILE A 9 -0.71 -3.54 -10.97
N TYR A 10 -0.74 -2.22 -10.78
CA TYR A 10 -1.10 -1.60 -9.49
C TYR A 10 -2.58 -1.22 -9.37
N HIS A 11 -3.31 -1.00 -10.47
CA HIS A 11 -4.70 -0.51 -10.43
C HIS A 11 -5.73 -1.60 -10.77
N SER A 12 -5.31 -2.85 -11.02
CA SER A 12 -6.23 -3.97 -11.23
C SER A 12 -6.81 -4.45 -9.90
N LEU A 13 -8.14 -4.60 -9.83
CA LEU A 13 -8.83 -5.01 -8.60
C LEU A 13 -9.06 -6.53 -8.51
N THR A 14 -9.06 -7.23 -9.66
CA THR A 14 -9.29 -8.67 -9.73
C THR A 14 -8.27 -9.37 -10.62
N GLU A 15 -8.00 -10.65 -10.33
CA GLU A 15 -7.07 -11.46 -11.14
C GLU A 15 -7.54 -11.51 -12.61
N ASN A 16 -8.84 -11.67 -12.83
CA ASN A 16 -9.43 -11.70 -14.17
C ASN A 16 -9.23 -10.38 -14.92
N GLU A 17 -9.38 -9.24 -14.25
CA GLU A 17 -9.12 -7.92 -14.82
C GLU A 17 -7.65 -7.80 -15.22
N PHE A 18 -6.72 -8.17 -14.33
CA PHE A 18 -5.30 -8.16 -14.60
C PHE A 18 -4.95 -9.02 -15.82
N GLU A 19 -5.38 -10.29 -15.84
CA GLU A 19 -5.04 -11.24 -16.92
C GLU A 19 -5.62 -10.78 -18.27
N SER A 20 -6.85 -10.28 -18.27
CA SER A 20 -7.50 -9.76 -19.49
C SER A 20 -6.78 -8.53 -20.03
N CYS A 21 -6.45 -7.57 -19.15
CA CYS A 21 -5.71 -6.38 -19.53
C CYS A 21 -4.27 -6.73 -19.99
N TRP A 22 -3.65 -7.74 -19.38
CA TRP A 22 -2.29 -8.17 -19.71
C TRP A 22 -2.26 -8.72 -21.13
N ASN A 23 -3.18 -9.62 -21.47
CA ASN A 23 -3.30 -10.17 -22.82
C ASN A 23 -3.52 -9.08 -23.87
N ARG A 24 -4.43 -8.13 -23.59
CA ARG A 24 -4.67 -6.98 -24.48
C ARG A 24 -3.43 -6.11 -24.67
N MET A 25 -2.62 -5.92 -23.62
CA MET A 25 -1.36 -5.18 -23.71
C MET A 25 -0.36 -5.93 -24.60
N ILE A 26 -0.19 -7.24 -24.40
CA ILE A 26 0.74 -8.07 -25.18
C ILE A 26 0.37 -8.05 -26.67
N GLU A 27 -0.92 -8.17 -26.99
CA GLU A 27 -1.42 -8.07 -28.37
C GLU A 27 -1.17 -6.68 -28.96
N LYS A 28 -1.56 -5.61 -28.24
CA LYS A 28 -1.43 -4.23 -28.71
C LYS A 28 0.00 -3.85 -29.08
N TYR A 29 0.98 -4.38 -28.35
CA TYR A 29 2.39 -4.10 -28.59
C TYR A 29 3.12 -5.22 -29.34
N ASN A 30 2.40 -6.23 -29.84
CA ASN A 30 2.96 -7.40 -30.52
C ASN A 30 4.14 -8.05 -29.77
N ALA A 31 3.99 -8.18 -28.45
CA ALA A 31 5.07 -8.58 -27.53
C ALA A 31 4.98 -10.05 -27.13
N SER A 32 4.19 -10.86 -27.85
CA SER A 32 3.94 -12.27 -27.53
C SER A 32 5.20 -13.14 -27.54
N GLY A 33 6.19 -12.79 -28.38
CA GLY A 33 7.48 -13.48 -28.45
C GLY A 33 8.52 -13.03 -27.42
N ASN A 34 8.18 -12.10 -26.52
CA ASN A 34 9.13 -11.60 -25.53
C ASN A 34 9.24 -12.57 -24.32
N GLU A 35 10.35 -13.30 -24.23
CA GLU A 35 10.61 -14.28 -23.16
C GLU A 35 10.54 -13.69 -21.75
N LEU A 36 10.98 -12.43 -21.57
CA LEU A 36 10.93 -11.76 -20.28
C LEU A 36 9.48 -11.54 -19.83
N LEU A 37 8.62 -11.05 -20.72
CA LEU A 37 7.20 -10.83 -20.42
C LEU A 37 6.46 -12.15 -20.16
N GLN A 38 6.80 -13.20 -20.90
CA GLN A 38 6.28 -14.54 -20.64
C GLN A 38 6.68 -15.04 -19.24
N ARG A 39 7.95 -14.88 -18.86
CA ARG A 39 8.44 -15.26 -17.53
C ARG A 39 7.81 -14.42 -16.42
N MET A 40 7.64 -13.12 -16.63
CA MET A 40 6.94 -12.24 -15.69
C MET A 40 5.50 -12.72 -15.47
N PHE A 41 4.77 -13.01 -16.54
CA PHE A 41 3.40 -13.51 -16.46
C PHE A 41 3.31 -14.91 -15.82
N ALA A 42 4.26 -15.80 -16.10
CA ALA A 42 4.33 -17.12 -15.47
C ALA A 42 4.48 -17.00 -13.94
N ASN A 43 5.26 -16.03 -13.47
CA ASN A 43 5.50 -15.77 -12.05
C ASN A 43 4.56 -14.73 -11.43
N ARG A 44 3.49 -14.31 -12.12
CA ARG A 44 2.62 -13.18 -11.71
C ARG A 44 2.10 -13.26 -10.28
N LYS A 45 1.82 -14.47 -9.77
CA LYS A 45 1.33 -14.70 -8.41
C LYS A 45 2.32 -14.27 -7.31
N MET A 46 3.60 -14.14 -7.65
CA MET A 46 4.66 -13.80 -6.69
C MET A 46 4.91 -12.29 -6.58
N TRP A 47 4.39 -11.47 -7.50
CA TRP A 47 4.76 -10.05 -7.57
C TRP A 47 3.63 -9.10 -7.98
N VAL A 48 2.54 -9.59 -8.56
CA VAL A 48 1.38 -8.75 -8.89
C VAL A 48 0.49 -8.59 -7.66
N PRO A 49 0.22 -7.35 -7.19
CA PRO A 49 -0.53 -7.08 -5.96
C PRO A 49 -1.87 -7.80 -5.84
N VAL A 50 -2.60 -7.95 -6.94
CA VAL A 50 -3.93 -8.56 -6.94
C VAL A 50 -3.98 -10.00 -6.41
N HIS A 51 -2.87 -10.74 -6.48
CA HIS A 51 -2.79 -12.13 -6.01
C HIS A 51 -2.52 -12.26 -4.50
N PHE A 52 -2.10 -11.18 -3.84
CA PHE A 52 -1.82 -11.16 -2.40
C PHE A 52 -2.46 -9.97 -1.69
N LYS A 53 -3.45 -9.32 -2.33
CA LYS A 53 -4.17 -8.16 -1.78
C LYS A 53 -4.89 -8.44 -0.47
N ASP A 54 -5.22 -9.69 -0.19
CA ASP A 54 -5.85 -10.13 1.07
C ASP A 54 -4.83 -10.52 2.15
N THR A 55 -3.53 -10.45 1.84
CA THR A 55 -2.46 -10.67 2.82
C THR A 55 -2.13 -9.36 3.50
N PHE A 56 -2.12 -9.37 4.84
CA PHE A 56 -1.74 -8.19 5.61
C PHE A 56 -0.26 -7.85 5.37
N CYS A 57 -0.03 -6.77 4.64
CA CYS A 57 1.28 -6.25 4.25
C CYS A 57 1.24 -4.72 4.41
N ALA A 58 1.07 -4.27 5.66
CA ALA A 58 0.74 -2.88 5.96
C ALA A 58 1.66 -1.87 5.28
N PHE A 59 1.09 -1.08 4.36
CA PHE A 59 1.79 -0.04 3.60
C PHE A 59 2.97 -0.55 2.76
N ILE A 60 2.98 -1.84 2.41
CA ILE A 60 3.98 -2.48 1.56
C ILE A 60 3.30 -2.82 0.24
N TRP A 61 3.38 -1.91 -0.72
CA TRP A 61 2.81 -2.08 -2.06
C TRP A 61 3.79 -2.78 -3.04
N SER A 62 5.10 -2.75 -2.74
CA SER A 62 6.17 -3.28 -3.60
C SER A 62 7.49 -3.42 -2.83
N SER A 63 8.61 -3.64 -3.55
CA SER A 63 10.01 -3.53 -3.11
C SER A 63 10.38 -2.19 -2.45
N GLY A 64 9.46 -1.22 -2.31
CA GLY A 64 9.68 0.10 -1.71
C GLY A 64 10.41 0.09 -0.36
N ARG A 65 10.25 -0.95 0.47
CA ARG A 65 11.07 -1.12 1.69
C ARG A 65 12.54 -1.34 1.35
N SER A 66 12.85 -2.30 0.47
CA SER A 66 14.22 -2.52 0.01
C SER A 66 14.75 -1.34 -0.80
N GLU A 67 13.93 -0.62 -1.56
CA GLU A 67 14.38 0.55 -2.32
C GLU A 67 14.70 1.74 -1.41
N SER A 68 13.88 2.00 -0.38
CA SER A 68 14.17 3.03 0.62
C SER A 68 15.40 2.66 1.44
N THR A 69 15.48 1.42 1.95
CA THR A 69 16.65 0.96 2.69
C THR A 69 17.91 0.96 1.82
N ASN A 70 17.82 0.50 0.57
CA ASN A 70 18.95 0.55 -0.38
C ASN A 70 19.32 1.99 -0.75
N SER A 71 18.34 2.91 -0.82
CA SER A 71 18.61 4.32 -1.08
C SER A 71 19.34 4.95 0.09
N SER A 72 18.87 4.72 1.32
CA SER A 72 19.54 5.21 2.53
C SER A 72 20.94 4.62 2.66
N LEU A 73 21.12 3.33 2.38
CA LEU A 73 22.42 2.67 2.47
C LEU A 73 23.42 3.14 1.39
N LYS A 74 22.95 3.57 0.22
CA LYS A 74 23.82 4.09 -0.86
C LYS A 74 24.63 5.32 -0.44
N ASP A 75 24.16 6.07 0.54
CA ASP A 75 24.87 7.26 1.04
C ASP A 75 26.08 6.88 1.93
N TYR A 76 26.13 5.64 2.43
CA TYR A 76 27.19 5.13 3.31
C TYR A 76 28.18 4.20 2.59
N VAL A 77 27.76 3.59 1.47
CA VAL A 77 28.54 2.54 0.80
C VAL A 77 28.94 2.98 -0.61
N MET A 78 30.25 3.00 -0.88
CA MET A 78 30.79 3.22 -2.21
C MET A 78 31.06 1.91 -2.94
N ARG A 79 30.99 1.95 -4.28
CA ARG A 79 31.21 0.77 -5.13
C ARG A 79 32.59 0.12 -4.97
N ASN A 80 33.59 0.88 -4.52
CA ASN A 80 34.97 0.43 -4.38
C ASN A 80 35.38 0.14 -2.92
N ASP A 81 34.41 0.12 -1.99
CA ASP A 81 34.72 -0.17 -0.59
C ASP A 81 35.22 -1.60 -0.41
N THR A 82 36.20 -1.77 0.48
CA THR A 82 36.60 -3.09 0.93
C THR A 82 35.53 -3.69 1.85
N ILE A 83 35.51 -5.01 2.02
CA ILE A 83 34.57 -5.66 2.95
C ILE A 83 34.71 -5.09 4.37
N GLY A 84 35.93 -4.78 4.82
CA GLY A 84 36.15 -4.16 6.14
C GLY A 84 35.50 -2.79 6.24
N THR A 85 35.73 -1.93 5.26
CA THR A 85 35.11 -0.58 5.18
C THR A 85 33.59 -0.66 5.13
N PHE A 86 33.04 -1.61 4.37
CA PHE A 86 31.60 -1.83 4.31
C PHE A 86 31.01 -2.18 5.69
N LEU A 87 31.66 -3.07 6.45
CA LEU A 87 31.18 -3.45 7.78
C LEU A 87 31.20 -2.26 8.75
N GLU A 88 32.27 -1.46 8.74
CA GLU A 88 32.36 -0.24 9.56
C GLU A 88 31.26 0.78 9.20
N GLN A 89 31.02 1.02 7.90
CA GLN A 89 29.96 1.92 7.44
C GLN A 89 28.55 1.39 7.77
N TYR A 90 28.37 0.07 7.71
CA TYR A 90 27.11 -0.57 8.06
C TYR A 90 26.80 -0.46 9.55
N GLU A 91 27.80 -0.59 10.42
CA GLU A 91 27.62 -0.35 11.87
C GLU A 91 27.17 1.09 12.15
N ILE A 92 27.80 2.08 11.51
CA ILE A 92 27.39 3.48 11.63
C ILE A 92 25.95 3.69 11.14
N PHE A 93 25.61 3.11 9.99
CA PHE A 93 24.25 3.17 9.45
C PHE A 93 23.24 2.59 10.43
N GLN A 94 23.55 1.46 11.07
CA GLN A 94 22.68 0.82 12.06
C GLN A 94 22.49 1.70 13.31
N ASP A 95 23.56 2.26 13.87
CA ASP A 95 23.47 3.17 15.02
C ASP A 95 22.59 4.39 14.73
N GLU A 96 22.65 4.92 13.50
CA GLU A 96 21.77 6.02 13.08
C GLU A 96 20.30 5.57 12.92
N GLN A 97 20.05 4.36 12.39
CA GLN A 97 18.69 3.81 12.34
C GLN A 97 18.12 3.62 13.75
N ASP A 98 18.91 3.08 14.68
CA ASP A 98 18.52 2.90 16.08
C ASP A 98 18.21 4.25 16.74
N THR A 99 19.02 5.27 16.46
CA THR A 99 18.78 6.63 16.96
C THR A 99 17.48 7.24 16.41
N VAL A 100 17.14 6.97 15.15
CA VAL A 100 15.86 7.40 14.54
C VAL A 100 14.69 6.66 15.18
N GLU A 101 14.80 5.33 15.36
CA GLU A 101 13.77 4.53 16.02
C GLU A 101 13.53 4.99 17.46
N ASP A 102 14.58 5.26 18.22
CA ASP A 102 14.48 5.75 19.59
C ASP A 102 13.80 7.13 19.66
N LYS A 103 14.09 8.02 18.72
CA LYS A 103 13.39 9.32 18.61
C LYS A 103 11.92 9.13 18.27
N ASP A 104 11.59 8.28 17.31
CA ASP A 104 10.20 8.00 16.92
C ASP A 104 9.41 7.34 18.05
N ARG A 105 10.07 6.45 18.81
CA ARG A 105 9.53 5.82 20.01
C ARG A 105 9.31 6.83 21.11
N PHE A 106 10.25 7.75 21.33
CA PHE A 106 10.10 8.84 22.30
C PHE A 106 8.91 9.73 21.91
N ASP A 107 8.86 10.19 20.67
CA ASP A 107 7.79 11.03 20.13
C ASP A 107 6.42 10.37 20.22
N SER A 108 6.35 9.06 19.98
CA SER A 108 5.08 8.32 19.98
C SER A 108 4.60 7.94 21.39
N ASN A 109 5.52 7.66 22.33
CA ASN A 109 5.17 7.13 23.66
C ASN A 109 5.21 8.18 24.79
N ILE A 110 5.99 9.25 24.66
CA ILE A 110 6.26 10.20 25.75
C ILE A 110 5.47 11.51 25.57
N LEU A 111 5.28 11.97 24.34
CA LEU A 111 4.34 13.07 24.06
C LEU A 111 2.92 12.49 23.99
N LYS A 112 2.12 12.70 25.05
CA LYS A 112 0.67 12.40 24.98
C LYS A 112 0.12 12.97 23.67
N PRO A 113 -0.60 12.18 22.85
CA PRO A 113 -1.16 12.68 21.61
C PRO A 113 -1.99 13.92 21.91
N ILE A 114 -1.60 15.07 21.36
CA ILE A 114 -2.42 16.27 21.48
C ILE A 114 -3.66 16.00 20.66
N TYR A 115 -4.78 15.72 21.33
CA TYR A 115 -6.05 15.44 20.68
C TYR A 115 -6.61 16.74 20.08
N THR A 116 -6.16 17.08 18.88
CA THR A 116 -6.66 18.22 18.09
C THR A 116 -8.10 18.02 17.61
N THR A 117 -8.69 16.84 17.86
CA THR A 117 -10.02 16.46 17.36
C THR A 117 -10.93 15.89 18.46
N LYS A 118 -12.23 16.16 18.30
CA LYS A 118 -13.30 15.61 19.15
C LYS A 118 -13.90 14.30 18.60
N LYS A 119 -13.49 13.84 17.41
CA LYS A 119 -14.04 12.60 16.82
C LYS A 119 -13.53 11.36 17.59
N PRO A 120 -14.41 10.47 18.08
CA PRO A 120 -14.01 9.29 18.86
C PRO A 120 -13.03 8.37 18.13
N ILE A 121 -13.24 8.13 16.83
CA ILE A 121 -12.39 7.25 16.02
C ILE A 121 -10.94 7.73 15.93
N LYS A 122 -10.72 9.04 15.72
CA LYS A 122 -9.38 9.62 15.68
C LYS A 122 -8.68 9.55 17.04
N ARG A 123 -9.42 9.74 18.14
CA ARG A 123 -8.86 9.59 19.50
C ARG A 123 -8.47 8.16 19.81
N HIS A 124 -9.28 7.20 19.37
CA HIS A 124 -8.95 5.79 19.51
C HIS A 124 -7.69 5.45 18.71
N ALA A 125 -7.62 5.84 17.43
CA ALA A 125 -6.45 5.64 16.58
C ALA A 125 -5.18 6.25 17.18
N ALA A 126 -5.24 7.49 17.67
CA ALA A 126 -4.10 8.17 18.30
C ALA A 126 -3.57 7.46 19.56
N ARG A 127 -4.39 6.62 20.20
CA ARG A 127 -4.00 5.86 21.39
C ARG A 127 -3.35 4.51 21.04
N ILE A 128 -3.73 3.91 19.93
CA ILE A 128 -3.28 2.56 19.54
C ILE A 128 -2.15 2.59 18.50
N TYR A 129 -2.04 3.67 17.73
CA TYR A 129 -1.04 3.83 16.69
C TYR A 129 0.12 4.69 17.14
N ASN A 130 1.32 4.37 16.64
CA ASN A 130 2.43 5.30 16.68
C ASN A 130 2.13 6.54 15.81
N LYS A 131 2.93 7.60 15.96
CA LYS A 131 2.70 8.87 15.27
C LYS A 131 2.63 8.71 13.74
N GLY A 132 3.51 7.90 13.16
CA GLY A 132 3.55 7.66 11.72
C GLY A 132 2.28 6.99 11.17
N ILE A 133 1.83 5.91 11.79
CA ILE A 133 0.59 5.21 11.40
C ILE A 133 -0.63 6.08 11.66
N TYR A 134 -0.65 6.83 12.77
CA TYR A 134 -1.74 7.78 13.05
C TYR A 134 -1.90 8.84 11.96
N LEU A 135 -0.81 9.41 11.46
CA LEU A 135 -0.86 10.39 10.38
C LEU A 135 -1.41 9.78 9.08
N LYS A 136 -1.01 8.55 8.74
CA LYS A 136 -1.58 7.81 7.61
C LYS A 136 -3.09 7.58 7.81
N PHE A 137 -3.51 7.16 9.01
CA PHE A 137 -4.93 6.96 9.33
C PHE A 137 -5.74 8.25 9.18
N VAL A 138 -5.22 9.38 9.64
CA VAL A 138 -5.88 10.68 9.50
C VAL A 138 -6.02 11.07 8.03
N GLN A 139 -5.01 10.76 7.21
CA GLN A 139 -5.06 11.00 5.77
C GLN A 139 -6.10 10.10 5.08
N GLU A 140 -6.14 8.80 5.37
CA GLU A 140 -7.16 7.89 4.81
C GLU A 140 -8.57 8.29 5.21
N LEU A 141 -8.76 8.71 6.47
CA LEU A 141 -10.05 9.21 6.94
C LEU A 141 -10.44 10.53 6.25
N LEU A 142 -9.48 11.38 5.89
CA LEU A 142 -9.75 12.57 5.05
C LEU A 142 -10.10 12.17 3.62
N ASN A 143 -9.36 11.25 3.02
CA ASN A 143 -9.63 10.73 1.68
C ASN A 143 -10.99 10.04 1.60
N SER A 144 -11.47 9.45 2.69
CA SER A 144 -12.82 8.84 2.76
C SER A 144 -13.95 9.84 2.51
N ASP A 145 -13.73 11.15 2.77
CA ASP A 145 -14.71 12.20 2.48
C ASP A 145 -14.94 12.39 0.97
N ALA A 146 -14.05 11.87 0.11
CA ALA A 146 -14.20 11.88 -1.35
C ALA A 146 -15.15 10.78 -1.86
N TYR A 147 -15.71 9.95 -0.98
CA TYR A 147 -16.55 8.81 -1.35
C TYR A 147 -17.96 8.91 -0.76
N SER A 148 -18.92 8.33 -1.47
CA SER A 148 -20.29 8.09 -1.00
C SER A 148 -20.60 6.60 -1.00
N VAL A 149 -21.58 6.19 -0.19
CA VAL A 149 -21.99 4.79 -0.07
C VAL A 149 -23.43 4.65 -0.53
N GLU A 150 -23.67 3.70 -1.43
CA GLU A 150 -24.97 3.26 -1.90
C GLU A 150 -25.25 1.84 -1.37
N GLU A 151 -26.40 1.62 -0.75
CA GLU A 151 -26.86 0.29 -0.34
C GLU A 151 -27.54 -0.40 -1.52
N ILE A 152 -26.95 -1.49 -2.01
CA ILE A 152 -27.44 -2.25 -3.18
C ILE A 152 -28.36 -3.40 -2.72
N GLU A 153 -27.92 -4.12 -1.69
CA GLU A 153 -28.71 -5.15 -1.02
C GLU A 153 -28.62 -4.92 0.48
N LYS A 154 -29.79 -4.83 1.12
CA LYS A 154 -29.89 -4.47 2.54
C LYS A 154 -28.98 -5.34 3.39
N GLU A 155 -28.08 -4.69 4.14
CA GLU A 155 -27.15 -5.33 5.09
C GLU A 155 -26.24 -6.42 4.49
N LYS A 156 -26.07 -6.45 3.15
CA LYS A 156 -25.28 -7.48 2.47
C LYS A 156 -24.32 -6.95 1.43
N LYS A 157 -24.78 -5.97 0.62
CA LYS A 157 -23.98 -5.46 -0.49
C LYS A 157 -24.12 -3.96 -0.61
N PHE A 158 -22.97 -3.30 -0.65
CA PHE A 158 -22.86 -1.86 -0.81
C PHE A 158 -21.96 -1.54 -1.99
N ARG A 159 -22.13 -0.35 -2.53
CA ARG A 159 -21.24 0.24 -3.53
C ARG A 159 -20.73 1.57 -3.04
N VAL A 160 -19.42 1.71 -3.02
CA VAL A 160 -18.75 2.96 -2.69
C VAL A 160 -18.43 3.68 -4.00
N HIS A 161 -18.91 4.92 -4.15
CA HIS A 161 -18.69 5.75 -5.34
C HIS A 161 -17.75 6.89 -5.03
N LYS A 162 -16.73 7.08 -5.86
CA LYS A 162 -15.82 8.22 -5.83
C LYS A 162 -16.53 9.45 -6.38
N LEU A 163 -16.61 10.50 -5.57
CA LEU A 163 -17.28 11.75 -5.92
C LEU A 163 -16.33 12.78 -6.54
N MET A 164 -15.04 12.71 -6.20
CA MET A 164 -14.03 13.66 -6.67
C MET A 164 -12.64 13.04 -6.69
N PHE A 165 -11.76 13.63 -7.50
CA PHE A 165 -10.36 13.26 -7.54
C PHE A 165 -9.56 13.95 -6.42
N TYR A 166 -8.52 13.28 -5.93
CA TYR A 166 -7.56 13.80 -4.95
C TYR A 166 -6.14 13.30 -5.23
N GLU A 167 -5.15 14.03 -4.70
CA GLU A 167 -3.75 13.69 -4.89
C GLU A 167 -3.39 12.41 -4.12
N GLY A 168 -2.62 11.51 -4.76
CA GLY A 168 -2.22 10.25 -4.15
C GLY A 168 -3.31 9.17 -4.14
N GLU A 169 -4.29 9.26 -5.04
CA GLU A 169 -5.25 8.18 -5.28
C GLU A 169 -4.57 6.85 -5.58
N GLU A 170 -5.04 5.81 -4.91
CA GLU A 170 -4.50 4.47 -5.04
C GLU A 170 -5.04 3.74 -6.29
N PHE A 171 -6.31 3.97 -6.62
CA PHE A 171 -7.00 3.28 -7.70
C PHE A 171 -7.69 4.29 -8.62
N ASP A 172 -7.59 4.03 -9.92
CA ASP A 172 -8.23 4.87 -10.96
C ASP A 172 -9.72 4.56 -11.12
N LYS A 173 -10.30 3.79 -10.19
CA LYS A 173 -11.67 3.30 -10.25
C LYS A 173 -12.61 4.30 -9.61
N ASP A 174 -13.79 4.43 -10.21
CA ASP A 174 -14.83 5.35 -9.72
C ASP A 174 -15.80 4.68 -8.75
N SER A 175 -15.79 3.34 -8.66
CA SER A 175 -16.60 2.63 -7.68
C SER A 175 -15.98 1.31 -7.24
N PHE A 176 -16.37 0.88 -6.04
CA PHE A 176 -15.92 -0.34 -5.39
C PHE A 176 -17.12 -1.06 -4.77
N ASP A 177 -17.25 -2.35 -5.05
CA ASP A 177 -18.23 -3.20 -4.39
C ASP A 177 -17.71 -3.63 -3.01
N VAL A 178 -18.59 -3.62 -2.02
CA VAL A 178 -18.32 -4.05 -0.64
C VAL A 178 -19.34 -5.10 -0.23
N ASP A 179 -18.86 -6.30 0.07
CA ASP A 179 -19.66 -7.38 0.62
C ASP A 179 -19.62 -7.30 2.16
N VAL A 180 -20.78 -7.46 2.79
CA VAL A 180 -20.95 -7.25 4.23
C VAL A 180 -21.58 -8.48 4.87
N ASP A 181 -20.94 -8.93 5.94
CA ASP A 181 -21.47 -9.95 6.85
C ASP A 181 -21.65 -9.32 8.23
N VAL A 182 -22.85 -8.79 8.48
CA VAL A 182 -23.20 -8.06 9.72
C VAL A 182 -23.01 -8.93 10.97
N PRO A 183 -23.46 -10.20 11.02
CA PRO A 183 -23.19 -11.09 12.16
C PRO A 183 -21.70 -11.21 12.54
N SER A 184 -20.80 -11.28 11.56
CA SER A 184 -19.35 -11.36 11.81
C SER A 184 -18.65 -10.00 11.85
N GLN A 185 -19.39 -8.91 11.63
CA GLN A 185 -18.87 -7.53 11.49
C GLN A 185 -17.78 -7.42 10.42
N LYS A 186 -17.90 -8.21 9.34
CA LYS A 186 -16.93 -8.24 8.25
C LYS A 186 -17.40 -7.40 7.08
N TYR A 187 -16.50 -6.57 6.56
CA TYR A 187 -16.72 -5.68 5.43
C TYR A 187 -15.58 -5.89 4.42
N ASP A 188 -15.86 -6.64 3.36
CA ASP A 188 -14.88 -7.02 2.35
C ASP A 188 -15.06 -6.14 1.12
N CYS A 189 -14.20 -5.13 0.98
CA CYS A 189 -14.15 -4.31 -0.23
C CYS A 189 -13.34 -5.01 -1.33
N ILE A 190 -13.78 -4.91 -2.58
CA ILE A 190 -13.07 -5.46 -3.74
C ILE A 190 -11.60 -4.98 -3.86
N CYS A 191 -11.28 -3.79 -3.34
CA CYS A 191 -9.91 -3.28 -3.33
C CYS A 191 -9.00 -3.93 -2.27
N ALA A 192 -9.59 -4.64 -1.29
CA ALA A 192 -8.91 -5.28 -0.16
C ALA A 192 -8.00 -4.35 0.66
N LYS A 193 -8.18 -3.03 0.56
CA LYS A 193 -7.32 -2.04 1.23
C LYS A 193 -7.25 -2.27 2.74
N PHE A 194 -8.40 -2.51 3.38
CA PHE A 194 -8.44 -2.80 4.81
C PHE A 194 -7.69 -4.10 5.17
N ASN A 195 -7.83 -5.17 4.40
CA ASN A 195 -7.11 -6.43 4.64
C ASN A 195 -5.60 -6.27 4.48
N ARG A 196 -5.17 -5.48 3.49
CA ARG A 196 -3.77 -5.24 3.18
C ARG A 196 -3.10 -4.29 4.18
N ASP A 197 -3.73 -3.15 4.45
CA ASP A 197 -3.13 -2.04 5.20
C ASP A 197 -3.56 -2.00 6.67
N GLY A 198 -4.64 -2.70 7.04
CA GLY A 198 -5.25 -2.64 8.36
C GLY A 198 -6.07 -1.37 8.63
N MET A 199 -6.31 -0.55 7.59
CA MET A 199 -7.09 0.69 7.65
C MET A 199 -7.61 1.11 6.27
#